data_AF-A0A948UQY1-F1
#
_entry.id   AF-A0A948UQY1-F1
#
_cell.length_a   1.000
_cell.length_b   1.000
_cell.length_c   1.000
_cell.angle_alpha   90.00
_cell.angle_beta   90.00
_cell.angle_gamma   90.00
#
_symmetry.space_group_name_H-M   'P 1'
#
loop_
_entity.id
_entity.type
_entity.pdbx_description
1 polymer ?
#
loop_
_entity_poly.entity_id
_entity_poly.type
_entity_poly.pdbx_seq_one_letter_code
_entity_poly.pdbx_strand_id
1 'polypeptide(L)' 'MDKKIYLTKKGLEELKKEHDELIKTKRPQTVGRLATARDMGDLAENAEYTAARDELGFIDGRIDELEDLVKNATIIAE' A
#
# COMPACT_ATOMS: atom_id res chain seq x y z
N MET A 1 -19.84 11.91 5.88
CA MET A 1 -19.81 11.46 7.28
C MET A 1 -18.36 11.50 7.71
N ASP A 2 -17.95 12.55 8.41
CA ASP A 2 -16.59 12.77 8.88
C ASP A 2 -16.23 11.71 9.93
N LYS A 3 -15.62 10.61 9.47
CA LYS A 3 -15.22 9.50 10.33
C LYS A 3 -13.96 9.92 11.09
N LYS A 4 -14.13 10.60 12.23
CA LYS A 4 -13.01 10.94 13.11
C LYS A 4 -12.41 9.65 13.68
N ILE A 5 -11.16 9.37 13.34
CA ILE A 5 -10.44 8.20 13.83
C ILE A 5 -9.51 8.66 14.95
N TYR A 6 -9.69 8.11 16.14
CA TYR A 6 -8.86 8.48 17.28
C TYR A 6 -7.65 7.56 17.34
N LEU A 7 -6.46 8.16 17.34
CA LEU A 7 -5.20 7.44 17.39
C LEU A 7 -4.30 8.05 18.46
N THR A 8 -3.50 7.21 19.09
CA THR A 8 -2.37 7.70 19.90
C THR A 8 -1.27 8.21 18.97
N LYS A 9 -0.40 9.08 19.48
CA LYS A 9 0.77 9.56 18.72
C LYS A 9 1.60 8.40 18.17
N LYS A 10 1.81 7.36 18.98
CA LYS A 10 2.53 6.14 18.58
C LYS A 10 1.81 5.41 17.45
N GLY A 11 0.50 5.17 17.57
CA GLY A 11 -0.26 4.49 16.52
C GLY A 11 -0.23 5.23 15.18
N LEU A 12 -0.33 6.56 15.21
CA LEU A 12 -0.18 7.38 14.00
C LEU A 12 1.21 7.26 13.36
N GLU A 13 2.26 7.20 14.18
CA GLU A 13 3.63 7.06 13.71
C GLU A 13 3.88 5.69 13.07
N GLU A 14 3.31 4.62 13.63
CA GLU A 14 3.38 3.28 13.05
C GLU A 14 2.65 3.20 11.70
N LEU A 15 1.45 3.79 11.58
CA LEU A 15 0.72 3.85 10.30
C LEU A 15 1.50 4.63 9.24
N LYS A 16 2.12 5.75 9.61
CA LYS A 16 2.97 6.53 8.69
C LYS A 16 4.20 5.75 8.26
N LYS A 17 4.81 4.98 9.16
CA LYS A 17 5.97 4.14 8.85
C LYS A 17 5.60 3.00 7.90
N GLU A 18 4.46 2.34 8.14
CA GLU A 18 3.93 1.33 7.23
C GLU A 18 3.68 1.93 5.84
N HIS A 19 2.99 3.07 5.78
CA HIS A 19 2.72 3.78 4.52
C HIS A 19 4.02 4.13 3.77
N ASP A 20 5.03 4.63 4.47
CA ASP A 20 6.32 4.97 3.89
C ASP A 20 7.03 3.73 3.31
N GLU A 21 6.99 2.60 4.02
CA GLU A 21 7.54 1.33 3.53
C GLU A 21 6.80 0.84 2.28
N LEU A 22 5.47 0.93 2.26
CA LEU A 22 4.67 0.52 1.11
C LEU A 22 5.02 1.37 -0.13
N ILE A 23 5.08 2.70 0.01
CA ILE A 23 5.34 3.59 -1.12
C ILE A 23 6.79 3.53 -1.60
N LYS A 24 7.76 3.52 -0.69
CA LYS A 24 9.19 3.62 -1.06
C LYS A 24 9.82 2.29 -1.42
N THR A 25 9.30 1.20 -0.89
CA THR A 25 9.93 -0.12 -1.00
C THR A 25 9.04 -1.08 -1.75
N LYS A 26 7.88 -1.46 -1.18
CA LYS A 26 7.08 -2.56 -1.75
C LYS A 26 6.48 -2.21 -3.12
N ARG A 27 5.82 -1.07 -3.24
CA ARG A 27 5.19 -0.62 -4.49
C ARG A 27 6.16 -0.56 -5.67
N PRO A 28 7.33 0.11 -5.60
CA PRO A 28 8.28 0.12 -6.72
C PRO A 28 8.88 -1.25 -7.00
N GLN A 29 9.08 -2.10 -5.99
CA GLN A 29 9.53 -3.48 -6.21
C GLN A 29 8.50 -4.30 -6.99
N THR A 30 7.22 -4.25 -6.60
CA THR A 30 6.14 -4.98 -7.29
C THR A 30 5.91 -4.44 -8.70
N VAL A 31 5.99 -3.12 -8.92
CA VAL A 31 5.95 -2.51 -10.26
C VAL A 31 7.11 -3.00 -11.13
N GLY A 32 8.32 -3.10 -10.56
CA GLY A 32 9.49 -3.66 -11.24
C GLY A 32 9.27 -5.12 -11.63
N ARG A 33 8.76 -5.95 -10.71
CA ARG A 33 8.42 -7.36 -10.99
C ARG A 33 7.35 -7.48 -12.08
N LEU A 34 6.31 -6.64 -12.02
CA LEU A 34 5.25 -6.61 -13.02
C LEU A 34 5.79 -6.23 -14.41
N ALA A 35 6.68 -5.24 -14.47
CA ALA A 35 7.32 -4.81 -15.71
C ALA A 35 8.20 -5.92 -16.31
N THR A 36 8.99 -6.61 -15.47
CA THR A 36 9.80 -7.76 -15.90
C THR A 36 8.92 -8.90 -16.37
N ALA A 37 7.90 -9.29 -15.60
CA ALA A 37 6.98 -10.36 -15.97
C ALA A 37 6.23 -10.04 -17.27
N ARG A 38 5.90 -8.76 -17.50
CA ARG A 38 5.27 -8.31 -18.76
C ARG A 38 6.16 -8.55 -19.99
N ASP A 39 7.48 -8.51 -19.83
CA ASP A 39 8.43 -8.73 -20.92
C ASP A 39 8.64 -10.22 -21.23
N MET A 40 8.29 -11.12 -20.30
CA MET A 40 8.56 -12.56 -20.39
C MET A 40 7.57 -13.38 -21.26
N GLY A 41 6.85 -12.74 -22.19
CA GLY A 41 5.99 -13.43 -23.15
C GLY A 41 4.49 -13.24 -22.90
N ASP A 42 3.69 -14.27 -23.15
CA ASP A 42 2.23 -14.13 -23.17
C ASP A 42 1.65 -13.84 -21.76
N LEU A 43 0.98 -12.69 -21.63
CA LEU A 43 0.51 -12.16 -20.36
C LEU A 43 -0.62 -12.98 -19.74
N ALA A 44 -1.40 -13.68 -20.57
CA ALA A 44 -2.57 -14.43 -20.11
C ALA A 44 -2.16 -15.73 -19.39
N GLU A 45 -1.01 -16.30 -19.76
CA GLU A 45 -0.48 -17.53 -19.16
C GLU A 45 0.60 -17.25 -18.10
N ASN A 46 1.09 -16.01 -18.03
CA ASN A 46 2.12 -15.62 -17.08
C ASN A 46 1.54 -15.45 -15.66
N ALA A 47 1.69 -16.51 -14.87
CA ALA A 47 1.30 -16.53 -13.46
C ALA A 47 2.02 -15.46 -12.62
N GLU A 48 3.27 -15.14 -12.92
CA GLU A 48 4.04 -14.11 -12.22
C GLU A 48 3.49 -12.72 -12.54
N TYR A 49 3.07 -12.46 -13.78
CA TYR A 49 2.41 -11.20 -14.15
C TYR A 49 1.08 -11.02 -13.41
N THR A 50 0.26 -12.07 -13.38
CA THR A 50 -1.03 -12.05 -12.67
C THR A 50 -0.82 -11.82 -11.17
N ALA A 51 0.11 -12.56 -10.55
CA ALA A 51 0.44 -12.41 -9.13
C ALA A 51 0.98 -11.01 -8.80
N ALA A 52 1.91 -10.48 -9.61
CA ALA A 52 2.46 -9.13 -9.40
C ALA A 52 1.39 -8.04 -9.57
N ARG A 53 0.43 -8.23 -10.49
CA ARG A 53 -0.68 -7.30 -10.70
C ARG A 53 -1.62 -7.28 -9.49
N ASP A 54 -1.95 -8.45 -8.97
CA ASP A 54 -2.84 -8.60 -7.81
C ASP A 54 -2.18 -8.05 -6.54
N GLU A 55 -0.90 -8.37 -6.32
CA GLU A 55 -0.09 -7.81 -5.25
C GLU A 55 -0.03 -6.27 -5.30
N LEU A 56 0.15 -5.70 -6.50
CA LEU A 56 0.14 -4.25 -6.68
C LEU A 56 -1.22 -3.66 -6.28
N GLY A 57 -2.32 -4.31 -6.65
CA GLY A 57 -3.67 -3.89 -6.27
C GLY A 57 -3.87 -3.91 -4.75
N PHE A 58 -3.38 -4.93 -4.05
CA PHE A 58 -3.42 -4.97 -2.59
C PHE A 58 -2.58 -3.87 -1.94
N ILE A 59 -1.37 -3.63 -2.47
CA ILE A 59 -0.49 -2.57 -1.97
C ILE A 59 -1.16 -1.20 -2.15
N ASP A 60 -1.66 -0.90 -3.34
CA ASP A 60 -2.34 0.37 -3.63
C ASP A 60 -3.59 0.55 -2.76
N GLY A 61 -4.39 -0.50 -2.56
CA GLY A 61 -5.55 -0.46 -1.67
C GLY A 61 -5.19 -0.21 -0.20
N ARG A 62 -4.10 -0.81 0.28
CA ARG A 62 -3.60 -0.57 1.64
C ARG A 62 -3.04 0.84 1.80
N ILE A 63 -2.36 1.37 0.79
CA ILE A 63 -1.88 2.75 0.80
C ILE A 63 -3.06 3.72 0.93
N ASP A 64 -4.10 3.57 0.11
CA ASP A 64 -5.30 4.43 0.15
C ASP A 64 -5.98 4.37 1.53
N GLU A 65 -6.11 3.17 2.11
CA GLU A 65 -6.64 3.01 3.47
C GLU A 65 -5.77 3.74 4.50
N LEU A 66 -4.44 3.57 4.47
CA LEU A 66 -3.53 4.25 5.40
C LEU A 66 -3.58 5.78 5.23
N GLU A 67 -3.68 6.28 4.01
CA GLU A 67 -3.84 7.71 3.75
C GLU A 67 -5.14 8.25 4.34
N ASP A 68 -6.27 7.54 4.17
CA ASP A 68 -7.54 7.91 4.79
C ASP A 68 -7.45 7.88 6.32
N LEU A 69 -6.85 6.83 6.89
CA LEU A 69 -6.65 6.71 8.34
C LEU A 69 -5.84 7.87 8.89
N VAL A 70 -4.71 8.21 8.27
CA VAL A 70 -3.81 9.29 8.69
C VAL A 70 -4.47 10.65 8.50
N LYS A 71 -5.23 10.86 7.41
CA LYS A 71 -5.90 12.12 7.10
C LYS A 71 -7.05 12.42 8.07
N ASN A 72 -7.78 11.39 8.49
CA ASN A 72 -8.90 11.53 9.43
C ASN A 72 -8.49 11.31 10.90
N ALA A 73 -7.20 11.09 11.16
CA ALA A 73 -6.65 10.87 12.49
C ALA A 73 -6.77 12.11 13.38
N THR A 74 -7.39 11.96 14.53
CA THR A 74 -7.31 12.90 15.65
C THR A 74 -6.43 12.29 16.72
N ILE A 75 -5.31 12.95 17.02
CA ILE A 75 -4.39 12.51 18.06
C ILE A 75 -5.06 12.74 19.42
N ILE A 76 -5.21 11.68 20.20
CA ILE A 76 -5.60 11.76 21.60
C ILE A 76 -4.36 11.58 22.48
N ALA A 77 -4.24 12.39 23.53
CA ALA A 77 -3.26 12.17 24.58
C ALA A 77 -3.73 11.01 25.45
N GLU A 78 -2.84 10.05 25.70
CA GLU A 78 -3.02 9.08 26.79
C GLU A 78 -2.92 9.80 28.14
#